data_AF-A0AAU3UTU3-F1
#
_entry.id   AF-A0AAU3UTU3-F1
#
_cell.length_a   1.000
_cell.length_b   1.000
_cell.length_c   1.000
_cell.angle_alpha   90.00
_cell.angle_beta   90.00
_cell.angle_gamma   90.00
#
_symmetry.space_group_name_H-M   'P 1'
#
loop_
_entity.id
_entity.type
_entity.pdbx_description
1 polymer ?
#
loop_
_entity_poly.entity_id
_entity_poly.type
_entity_poly.pdbx_seq_one_letter_code
_entity_poly.pdbx_strand_id
1 'polypeptide(L)'
;MDWPQRPDDPTDEWFGLHWKTRPLTEWAAGRSFIWIDDEITDRDREWVSAHHRGRALLHHVDPRIGLQRNDFETLIEWIAAADN
;
A
#
# COMPACT_ATOMS: atom_id res chain seq x y z
N MET A 1 11.64 4.09 -16.11
CA MET A 1 10.55 4.29 -15.13
C MET A 1 10.98 5.44 -14.26
N ASP A 2 10.20 6.53 -14.26
CA ASP A 2 10.39 7.62 -13.31
C ASP A 2 9.66 7.21 -12.02
N TRP A 3 10.37 7.18 -10.90
CA TRP A 3 9.78 6.78 -9.62
C TRP A 3 9.20 8.01 -8.94
N PRO A 4 7.98 7.95 -8.37
CA PRO A 4 7.39 9.11 -7.72
C PRO A 4 8.31 9.63 -6.61
N GLN A 5 8.54 10.94 -6.63
CA GLN A 5 9.22 11.64 -5.54
C GLN A 5 8.22 11.98 -4.44
N ARG A 6 8.72 12.26 -3.23
CA ARG A 6 7.89 12.79 -2.15
C ARG A 6 7.19 14.07 -2.64
N PRO A 7 5.85 14.12 -2.67
CA PRO A 7 5.14 15.34 -3.00
C PRO A 7 5.48 16.43 -1.99
N ASP A 8 5.54 17.68 -2.45
CA ASP A 8 5.66 18.88 -1.62
C ASP A 8 4.31 19.35 -1.05
N ASP A 9 3.25 18.56 -1.26
CA ASP A 9 1.90 18.87 -0.78
C ASP A 9 1.79 18.61 0.74
N PRO A 10 1.62 19.66 1.57
CA PRO A 10 1.44 19.49 3.00
C PRO A 10 0.13 18.79 3.34
N THR A 11 -0.85 18.75 2.43
CA THR A 11 -2.18 18.19 2.69
C THR A 11 -2.11 16.73 3.17
N ASP A 12 -1.27 15.91 2.55
CA ASP A 12 -1.13 14.51 2.94
C ASP A 12 -0.47 14.35 4.31
N GLU A 13 0.51 15.18 4.63
CA GLU A 13 1.12 15.22 5.97
C GLU A 13 0.11 15.65 7.04
N TRP A 14 -0.76 16.61 6.72
CA TRP A 14 -1.85 17.03 7.61
C TRP A 14 -2.90 15.92 7.84
N PHE A 15 -3.17 15.09 6.83
CA PHE A 15 -4.03 13.91 6.97
C PHE A 15 -3.31 12.67 7.51
N GLY A 16 -2.00 12.76 7.76
CA GLY A 16 -1.17 11.66 8.24
C GLY A 16 -0.98 10.53 7.23
N LEU A 17 -1.07 10.84 5.92
CA LEU A 17 -0.83 9.87 4.85
C LEU A 17 0.66 9.75 4.57
N HIS A 18 1.09 8.52 4.35
CA HIS A 18 2.42 8.24 3.84
C HIS A 18 2.55 8.76 2.40
N TRP A 19 3.70 9.35 2.08
CA TRP A 19 3.91 10.07 0.83
C TRP A 19 3.79 9.19 -0.43
N LYS A 20 3.91 7.87 -0.30
CA LYS A 20 3.71 6.91 -1.41
C LYS A 20 2.24 6.54 -1.64
N THR A 21 1.34 6.84 -0.70
CA THR A 21 -0.04 6.34 -0.72
C THR A 21 -0.80 6.79 -1.98
N ARG A 22 -0.77 8.09 -2.30
CA ARG A 22 -1.41 8.59 -3.53
C ARG A 22 -0.67 8.14 -4.79
N PRO A 23 0.66 8.34 -4.92
CA PRO A 23 1.35 7.96 -6.15
C PRO A 23 1.21 6.48 -6.50
N LEU A 24 1.24 5.58 -5.51
CA LEU A 24 1.05 4.15 -5.76
C LEU A 24 -0.37 3.83 -6.22
N THR A 25 -1.38 4.48 -5.61
CA THR A 25 -2.79 4.28 -5.99
C THR A 25 -3.06 4.82 -7.40
N GLU A 26 -2.55 6.01 -7.71
CA GLU A 26 -2.63 6.61 -9.05
C GLU A 26 -1.91 5.74 -10.09
N TRP A 27 -0.70 5.29 -9.78
CA TRP A 27 0.08 4.43 -10.67
C TRP A 27 -0.61 3.07 -10.91
N ALA A 28 -1.22 2.49 -9.88
CA ALA A 28 -2.02 1.29 -10.01
C ALA A 28 -3.21 1.49 -10.96
N ALA A 29 -3.77 2.71 -11.04
CA ALA A 29 -4.83 3.08 -11.98
C ALA A 29 -6.00 2.07 -11.99
N GLY A 30 -6.43 1.65 -10.81
CA GLY A 30 -7.49 0.66 -10.62
C GLY A 30 -7.07 -0.81 -10.78
N ARG A 31 -5.83 -1.11 -11.18
CA ARG A 31 -5.29 -2.48 -11.16
C ARG A 31 -5.10 -2.96 -9.72
N SER A 32 -5.22 -4.26 -9.52
CA SER A 32 -4.92 -4.87 -8.22
C SER A 32 -3.43 -4.72 -7.90
N PHE A 33 -3.09 -4.41 -6.65
CA PHE A 33 -1.70 -4.32 -6.19
C PHE A 33 -1.52 -4.71 -4.73
N ILE A 34 -0.29 -5.08 -4.40
CA ILE A 34 0.17 -5.28 -3.03
C ILE A 34 1.25 -4.23 -2.76
N TRP A 35 1.13 -3.48 -1.68
CA TRP A 35 2.17 -2.59 -1.18
C TRP A 35 2.71 -3.13 0.14
N ILE A 36 4.01 -3.44 0.17
CA ILE A 36 4.71 -3.98 1.33
C ILE A 36 5.71 -2.92 1.79
N ASP A 37 5.54 -2.40 3.00
CA ASP A 37 6.34 -1.28 3.52
C ASP A 37 6.17 -1.18 5.05
N ASP A 38 7.19 -0.75 5.75
CA ASP A 38 7.23 -0.64 7.21
C ASP A 38 6.62 0.66 7.74
N GLU A 39 6.41 1.65 6.88
CA GLU A 39 5.84 2.95 7.27
C GLU A 39 4.33 3.02 7.04
N ILE A 40 3.67 1.91 6.66
CA ILE A 40 2.23 1.85 6.43
C ILE A 40 1.44 2.05 7.72
N THR A 41 0.49 2.98 7.69
CA THR A 41 -0.40 3.27 8.81
C THR A 41 -1.86 2.90 8.50
N ASP A 42 -2.72 2.95 9.52
CA ASP A 42 -4.17 2.78 9.35
C ASP A 42 -4.79 3.88 8.46
N ARG A 43 -4.19 5.08 8.42
CA ARG A 43 -4.65 6.16 7.54
C ARG A 43 -4.44 5.83 6.07
N ASP A 44 -3.33 5.20 5.75
CA ASP A 44 -3.07 4.74 4.38
C ASP A 44 -4.07 3.67 3.97
N ARG A 45 -4.41 2.74 4.87
CA ARG A 45 -5.42 1.70 4.64
C ARG A 45 -6.80 2.28 4.39
N GLU A 46 -7.24 3.21 5.25
CA GLU A 46 -8.51 3.92 5.12
C GLU A 46 -8.59 4.67 3.79
N TRP A 47 -7.54 5.42 3.45
CA TRP A 47 -7.51 6.22 2.23
C TRP A 47 -7.53 5.35 0.98
N VAL A 48 -6.68 4.31 0.90
CA VAL A 48 -6.65 3.41 -0.26
C VAL A 48 -7.99 2.70 -0.41
N SER A 49 -8.61 2.24 0.67
CA SER A 49 -9.92 1.59 0.60
C SER A 49 -11.02 2.53 0.09
N ALA A 50 -10.93 3.83 0.35
CA ALA A 50 -11.91 4.80 -0.10
C ALA A 50 -11.69 5.27 -1.55
N HIS A 51 -10.44 5.28 -2.03
CA HIS A 51 -10.07 5.91 -3.30
C HIS A 51 -9.66 4.93 -4.41
N HIS A 52 -9.18 3.72 -4.06
CA HIS A 52 -8.80 2.71 -5.04
C HIS A 52 -9.95 1.75 -5.34
N ARG A 53 -10.37 1.69 -6.61
CA ARG A 53 -11.46 0.80 -7.03
C ARG A 53 -11.03 -0.66 -7.21
N GLY A 54 -9.74 -0.90 -7.40
CA GLY A 54 -9.18 -2.25 -7.52
C GLY A 54 -8.95 -2.90 -6.15
N ARG A 55 -8.57 -4.18 -6.14
CA ARG A 55 -8.13 -4.82 -4.88
C ARG A 55 -6.75 -4.28 -4.50
N ALA A 56 -6.61 -3.78 -3.28
CA ALA A 56 -5.32 -3.40 -2.73
C ALA A 56 -5.07 -4.14 -1.41
N LEU A 57 -3.87 -4.69 -1.26
CA LEU A 57 -3.36 -5.14 0.02
C LEU A 57 -2.24 -4.20 0.46
N LEU A 58 -2.40 -3.57 1.60
CA LEU A 58 -1.34 -2.84 2.29
C LEU A 58 -0.78 -3.76 3.37
N HIS A 59 0.45 -4.21 3.24
CA HIS A 59 1.07 -5.17 4.16
C HIS A 59 2.19 -4.50 4.94
N HIS A 60 1.94 -4.24 6.23
CA HIS A 60 2.94 -3.61 7.10
C HIS A 60 3.95 -4.67 7.57
N VAL A 61 5.24 -4.36 7.48
CA VAL A 61 6.33 -5.24 7.94
C VAL A 61 7.08 -4.57 9.07
N ASP A 62 7.39 -5.29 10.16
CA ASP A 62 8.27 -4.74 11.20
C ASP A 62 9.73 -4.68 10.66
N PRO A 63 10.33 -3.48 10.56
CA PRO A 63 11.64 -3.33 9.93
C PRO A 63 12.77 -3.97 10.73
N ARG A 64 12.55 -4.30 12.01
CA ARG A 64 13.55 -4.95 12.87
C ARG A 64 13.76 -6.42 12.53
N ILE A 65 12.74 -7.05 11.98
CA ILE A 65 12.74 -8.50 11.69
C ILE A 65 12.61 -8.78 10.19
N GLY A 66 12.11 -7.82 9.41
CA GLY A 66 11.86 -7.98 7.98
C GLY A 66 10.76 -9.01 7.68
N LEU A 67 10.64 -9.39 6.41
CA LEU A 67 9.64 -10.34 5.96
C LEU A 67 9.85 -11.74 6.57
N GLN A 68 8.79 -12.27 7.17
CA GLN A 68 8.69 -13.58 7.77
C GLN A 68 7.80 -14.50 6.93
N ARG A 69 7.82 -15.80 7.25
CA ARG A 69 7.00 -16.81 6.56
C ARG A 69 5.51 -16.44 6.53
N ASN A 70 4.97 -15.98 7.66
CA ASN A 70 3.55 -15.63 7.79
C ASN A 70 3.16 -14.44 6.88
N ASP A 71 4.11 -13.54 6.59
CA ASP A 71 3.88 -12.46 5.63
C ASP A 71 3.63 -13.04 4.24
N PHE A 72 4.51 -13.94 3.78
CA PHE A 72 4.34 -14.60 2.49
C PHE A 72 3.05 -15.43 2.40
N GLU A 73 2.66 -16.11 3.48
CA GLU A 73 1.38 -16.83 3.54
C GLU A 73 0.20 -15.88 3.32
N THR A 74 0.20 -14.72 4.00
CA THR A 74 -0.82 -13.67 3.81
C THR A 74 -0.86 -13.18 2.36
N LEU A 75 0.31 -12.95 1.74
CA LEU A 75 0.38 -12.51 0.34
C LEU A 75 -0.17 -13.58 -0.62
N ILE A 76 0.17 -14.85 -0.40
CA ILE A 76 -0.28 -15.98 -1.22
C ILE A 76 -1.81 -16.14 -1.12
N GLU A 77 -2.36 -16.08 0.09
CA GLU A 77 -3.81 -16.17 0.30
C GLU A 77 -4.55 -15.03 -0.42
N TRP A 78 -4.02 -13.81 -0.36
CA TRP A 78 -4.62 -12.68 -1.05
C TRP A 78 -4.59 -12.83 -2.57
N ILE A 79 -3.48 -13.35 -3.13
CA ILE A 79 -3.34 -13.62 -4.56
C ILE A 79 -4.32 -14.72 -4.98
N ALA A 80 -4.37 -15.83 -4.26
CA ALA A 80 -5.26 -16.95 -4.57
C ALA A 80 -6.74 -16.54 -4.51
N ALA A 81 -7.12 -15.62 -3.63
CA ALA A 81 -8.47 -15.07 -3.57
C ALA A 81 -8.82 -14.15 -4.78
N ALA A 82 -7.86 -13.79 -5.63
CA ALA A 82 -8.09 -13.05 -6.89
C ALA A 82 -8.54 -13.93 -8.04
N ASP A 83 -8.15 -15.20 -8.02
CA ASP A 83 -8.22 -16.13 -9.15
C ASP A 83 -9.55 -16.92 -9.18
N ASN A 84 -10.58 -16.45 -8.47
CA ASN A 84 -11.87 -17.11 -8.30
C ASN A 84 -13.05 -16.22 -8.70
#